data_AF-A0A2U1F770-F1
#
_entry.id   AF-A0A2U1F770-F1
#
_cell.length_a   1.000
_cell.length_b   1.000
_cell.length_c   1.000
_cell.angle_alpha   90.00
_cell.angle_beta   90.00
_cell.angle_gamma   90.00
#
_symmetry.space_group_name_H-M   'P 1'
#
loop_
_entity.id
_entity.type
_entity.pdbx_description
1 polymer ?
#
loop_
_entity_poly.entity_id
_entity_poly.type
_entity_poly.pdbx_seq_one_letter_code
_entity_poly.pdbx_strand_id
1 'polypeptide(L)'
;MKKFIMLIVALFNTMAFGQTHEVFHTSLCYDMLSSFNKYEDIIKSPYFESTLAKDTVFINDIEIINKKVRPSNICNLYASLPTDKDDASKCYDFFTSLKQEDIPEKFNGQYVNNIFSVMPEILRVLQKLIDANYPKYWFEQVYPILKDEINGYQFEEGILDKIHTELEKMAGNTSLGEQYPKIYILDIDNAFSLNDETFCCTPILLNKEIAKQYRINFIQVYIHENLHRLYLSKSLIDKLDELYENDSFYRKNEDVAQKHGEGKNEAFIVAAETYISRKLGLKTDREVYQEFDEYVEGSLVLSPIIYQYISNKKGKDSFNDFLLNLFEKKYIKAGSIEKQYNEIMRKLKNNT
;
A
#
# COMPACT_ATOMS: atom_id res chain seq x y z
N MET A 1 23.58 -18.46 59.40
CA MET A 1 22.57 -17.46 59.00
C MET A 1 23.18 -16.55 57.93
N LYS A 2 22.45 -16.35 56.82
CA LYS A 2 22.65 -15.37 55.73
C LYS A 2 23.89 -15.62 54.83
N LYS A 3 23.74 -16.30 53.68
CA LYS A 3 23.30 -15.78 52.37
C LYS A 3 24.04 -14.49 51.97
N PHE A 4 24.95 -14.58 51.02
CA PHE A 4 25.12 -13.61 49.93
C PHE A 4 25.95 -14.25 48.81
N ILE A 5 25.28 -14.95 47.89
CA ILE A 5 25.82 -15.18 46.55
C ILE A 5 25.38 -13.96 45.75
N MET A 6 26.31 -13.07 45.41
CA MET A 6 26.08 -12.07 44.36
C MET A 6 25.99 -12.81 43.04
N LEU A 7 24.77 -13.14 42.62
CA LEU A 7 24.49 -13.44 41.22
C LEU A 7 24.49 -12.08 40.50
N ILE A 8 25.59 -11.76 39.82
CA ILE A 8 25.58 -10.72 38.79
C ILE A 8 24.75 -11.30 37.65
N VAL A 9 23.44 -11.07 37.70
CA VAL A 9 22.60 -11.14 36.51
C VAL A 9 23.04 -9.95 35.68
N ALA A 10 23.99 -10.18 34.78
CA ALA A 10 24.10 -9.35 33.61
C ALA A 10 22.78 -9.53 32.87
N LEU A 11 21.82 -8.64 33.18
CA LEU A 11 20.79 -8.25 32.24
C LEU A 11 21.56 -7.71 31.04
N PHE A 12 21.96 -8.62 30.14
CA PHE A 12 21.91 -8.29 28.75
C PHE A 12 20.44 -7.91 28.52
N ASN A 13 20.16 -6.61 28.67
CA ASN A 13 19.32 -5.95 27.70
C ASN A 13 19.99 -6.25 26.36
N THR A 14 19.70 -7.43 25.81
CA THR A 14 19.51 -7.55 24.39
C THR A 14 18.38 -6.57 24.12
N MET A 15 18.74 -5.29 23.95
CA MET A 15 18.02 -4.45 23.03
C MET A 15 17.90 -5.35 21.81
N ALA A 16 16.69 -5.86 21.60
CA ALA A 16 16.34 -6.52 20.38
C ALA A 16 16.47 -5.40 19.34
N PHE A 17 17.69 -5.23 18.83
CA PHE A 17 18.04 -4.38 17.70
C PHE A 17 17.44 -5.06 16.46
N GLY A 18 16.12 -5.16 16.42
CA GLY A 18 15.40 -5.25 15.17
C GLY A 18 15.25 -3.83 14.67
N GLN A 19 15.73 -3.54 13.46
CA GLN A 19 15.69 -2.26 12.73
C GLN A 19 17.01 -1.46 12.75
N THR A 20 18.04 -2.01 12.11
CA THR A 20 19.17 -1.22 11.58
C THR A 20 18.76 -0.24 10.47
N HIS A 21 17.54 -0.38 9.96
CA HIS A 21 16.93 0.51 8.98
C HIS A 21 15.78 1.20 9.72
N GLU A 22 15.77 2.53 9.80
CA GLU A 22 14.61 3.30 10.28
C GLU A 22 13.47 3.18 9.26
N VAL A 23 12.91 1.97 9.10
CA VAL A 23 11.95 1.64 8.03
C VAL A 23 10.63 2.35 8.26
N PHE A 24 10.20 2.40 9.52
CA PHE A 24 8.93 3.01 9.91
C PHE A 24 9.13 4.47 10.30
N HIS A 25 8.31 5.31 9.70
CA HIS A 25 8.20 6.73 9.93
C HIS A 25 6.76 7.09 10.28
N THR A 26 6.58 8.27 10.83
CA THR A 26 5.26 8.91 11.01
C THR A 26 5.29 10.26 10.28
N SER A 27 4.15 10.87 10.05
CA SER A 27 4.09 12.20 9.41
C SER A 27 2.83 12.93 9.83
N LEU A 28 3.02 14.04 10.56
CA LEU A 28 1.91 14.92 10.95
C LEU A 28 1.15 15.40 9.71
N CYS A 29 1.88 15.82 8.67
CA CYS A 29 1.27 16.37 7.47
C CYS A 29 0.48 15.31 6.71
N TYR A 30 1.00 14.08 6.58
CA TYR A 30 0.25 13.02 5.92
C TYR A 30 -0.97 12.60 6.71
N ASP A 31 -0.92 12.55 8.05
CA ASP A 31 -2.12 12.29 8.85
C ASP A 31 -3.14 13.43 8.76
N MET A 32 -2.69 14.69 8.73
CA MET A 32 -3.56 15.86 8.57
C MET A 32 -4.25 15.88 7.20
N LEU A 33 -3.52 15.58 6.12
CA LEU A 33 -4.09 15.51 4.77
C LEU A 33 -5.00 14.29 4.63
N SER A 34 -4.60 13.16 5.22
CA SER A 34 -5.41 11.95 5.29
C SER A 34 -6.69 12.16 6.08
N SER A 35 -6.71 13.08 7.06
CA SER A 35 -7.87 13.29 7.92
C SER A 35 -9.12 13.78 7.22
N PHE A 36 -9.04 14.17 5.94
CA PHE A 36 -10.17 14.70 5.18
C PHE A 36 -11.25 13.62 4.94
N ASN A 37 -10.88 12.35 4.77
CA ASN A 37 -11.86 11.28 4.59
C ASN A 37 -12.42 10.73 5.92
N LYS A 38 -11.69 10.90 7.03
CA LYS A 38 -12.08 10.51 8.40
C LYS A 38 -12.50 11.70 9.27
N TYR A 39 -12.89 12.80 8.64
CA TYR A 39 -13.18 14.05 9.35
C TYR A 39 -14.30 13.90 10.39
N GLU A 40 -15.22 12.97 10.17
CA GLU A 40 -16.29 12.64 11.12
C GLU A 40 -15.74 12.19 12.47
N ASP A 41 -14.65 11.43 12.49
CA ASP A 41 -14.04 10.96 13.73
C ASP A 41 -13.21 12.05 14.39
N ILE A 42 -12.57 12.91 13.58
CA ILE A 42 -11.92 14.13 14.07
C ILE A 42 -12.92 15.02 14.79
N ILE A 43 -14.07 15.35 14.20
CA ILE A 43 -15.03 16.26 14.83
C ILE A 43 -15.76 15.64 16.03
N LYS A 44 -15.82 14.30 16.15
CA LYS A 44 -16.34 13.62 17.34
C LYS A 44 -15.37 13.66 18.53
N SER A 45 -14.09 13.92 18.29
CA SER A 45 -13.10 14.03 19.37
C SER A 45 -13.47 15.19 20.30
N PRO A 46 -13.45 14.99 21.64
CA PRO A 46 -13.65 16.07 22.60
C PRO A 46 -12.69 17.26 22.39
N TYR A 47 -11.55 17.03 21.73
CA TYR A 47 -10.58 18.06 21.40
C TYR A 47 -11.15 19.12 20.45
N PHE A 48 -12.10 18.76 19.58
CA PHE A 48 -12.63 19.63 18.52
C PHE A 48 -14.13 19.96 18.67
N GLU A 49 -14.76 19.52 19.75
CA GLU A 49 -16.21 19.70 20.01
C GLU A 49 -16.64 21.18 19.98
N SER A 50 -15.78 22.09 20.46
CA SER A 50 -16.04 23.53 20.47
C SER A 50 -15.52 24.28 19.25
N THR A 51 -14.82 23.62 18.32
CA THR A 51 -14.18 24.24 17.15
C THR A 51 -14.71 23.63 15.85
N LEU A 52 -14.00 22.65 15.29
CA LEU A 52 -14.29 22.07 13.97
C LEU A 52 -15.68 21.43 13.91
N ALA A 53 -16.14 20.80 15.00
CA ALA A 53 -17.45 20.15 15.05
C ALA A 53 -18.64 21.10 14.83
N LYS A 54 -18.45 22.39 15.08
CA LYS A 54 -19.47 23.43 14.90
C LYS A 54 -19.25 24.27 13.64
N ASP A 55 -18.16 24.05 12.92
CA ASP A 55 -17.81 24.80 11.72
C ASP A 55 -18.45 24.15 10.49
N THR A 56 -19.63 24.63 10.11
CA THR A 56 -20.37 24.12 8.95
C THR A 56 -19.67 24.40 7.63
N VAL A 57 -18.83 25.44 7.56
CA VAL A 57 -18.04 25.74 6.36
C VAL A 57 -16.93 24.71 6.20
N PHE A 58 -16.22 24.39 7.29
CA PHE A 58 -15.22 23.33 7.32
C PHE A 58 -15.79 21.98 6.85
N ILE A 59 -16.94 21.57 7.39
CA ILE A 59 -17.59 20.31 7.01
C ILE A 59 -17.98 20.30 5.53
N ASN A 60 -18.64 21.37 5.06
CA ASN A 60 -19.06 21.47 3.66
C ASN A 60 -17.86 21.50 2.68
N ASP A 61 -16.78 22.19 3.03
CA ASP A 61 -15.56 22.21 2.20
C ASP A 61 -14.95 20.81 2.09
N ILE A 62 -14.90 20.03 3.18
CA ILE A 62 -14.44 18.64 3.15
C ILE A 62 -15.32 17.78 2.24
N GLU A 63 -16.65 17.91 2.31
CA GLU A 63 -17.56 17.17 1.42
C GLU A 63 -17.33 17.51 -0.07
N ILE A 64 -17.03 18.77 -0.39
CA ILE A 64 -16.70 19.19 -1.76
C ILE A 64 -15.39 18.55 -2.22
N ILE A 65 -14.37 18.53 -1.36
CA ILE A 65 -13.08 17.91 -1.66
C ILE A 65 -13.25 16.41 -1.91
N ASN A 66 -13.90 15.70 -0.99
CA ASN A 66 -14.06 14.25 -1.02
C ASN A 66 -14.87 13.76 -2.24
N LYS A 67 -15.69 14.61 -2.87
CA LYS A 67 -16.39 14.30 -4.13
C LYS A 67 -15.46 14.19 -5.33
N LYS A 68 -14.26 14.78 -5.28
CA LYS A 68 -13.35 14.88 -6.43
C LYS A 68 -11.96 14.28 -6.19
N VAL A 69 -11.52 14.25 -4.93
CA VAL A 69 -10.15 13.98 -4.57
C VAL A 69 -10.12 12.96 -3.43
N ARG A 70 -9.28 11.93 -3.58
CA ARG A 70 -8.95 11.01 -2.50
C ARG A 70 -7.79 11.57 -1.67
N PRO A 71 -7.70 11.33 -0.35
CA PRO A 71 -6.59 11.85 0.44
C PRO A 71 -5.21 11.36 -0.03
N SER A 72 -5.12 10.13 -0.57
CA SER A 72 -3.90 9.62 -1.19
C SER A 72 -3.44 10.48 -2.37
N ASN A 73 -4.35 11.07 -3.15
CA ASN A 73 -4.00 12.01 -4.23
C ASN A 73 -3.35 13.28 -3.69
N ILE A 74 -3.86 13.80 -2.57
CA ILE A 74 -3.34 15.03 -1.93
C ILE A 74 -1.97 14.75 -1.33
N CYS A 75 -1.82 13.61 -0.63
CA CYS A 75 -0.53 13.19 -0.07
C CYS A 75 0.51 12.91 -1.19
N ASN A 76 0.09 12.32 -2.31
CA ASN A 76 0.93 12.13 -3.49
C ASN A 76 1.43 13.47 -4.04
N LEU A 77 0.54 14.43 -4.22
CA LEU A 77 0.93 15.76 -4.67
C LEU A 77 1.89 16.43 -3.65
N TYR A 78 1.63 16.29 -2.36
CA TYR A 78 2.51 16.82 -1.31
C TYR A 78 3.88 16.13 -1.27
N ALA A 79 3.95 14.84 -1.63
CA ALA A 79 5.19 14.08 -1.73
C ALA A 79 5.98 14.41 -3.00
N SER A 80 5.35 15.01 -4.03
CA SER A 80 5.96 15.22 -5.35
C SER A 80 7.14 16.21 -5.37
N LEU A 81 7.29 17.00 -4.30
CA LEU A 81 8.32 18.02 -4.13
C LEU A 81 8.95 17.92 -2.72
N PRO A 82 10.15 18.50 -2.50
CA PRO A 82 10.76 18.53 -1.18
C PRO A 82 9.87 19.29 -0.17
N THR A 83 9.31 18.55 0.78
CA THR A 83 8.38 19.07 1.79
C THR A 83 8.79 18.66 3.21
N ASP A 84 8.39 19.47 4.19
CA ASP A 84 8.58 19.18 5.61
C ASP A 84 7.34 18.46 6.16
N LYS A 85 7.48 17.14 6.32
CA LYS A 85 6.38 16.23 6.65
C LYS A 85 5.87 16.35 8.09
N ASP A 86 6.58 17.11 8.92
CA ASP A 86 6.27 17.28 10.35
C ASP A 86 5.89 18.72 10.72
N ASP A 87 5.77 19.62 9.74
CA ASP A 87 5.40 21.02 9.93
C ASP A 87 4.11 21.39 9.17
N ALA A 88 3.01 21.51 9.92
CA ALA A 88 1.71 21.82 9.36
C ALA A 88 1.65 23.21 8.69
N SER A 89 2.41 24.20 9.18
CA SER A 89 2.45 25.53 8.56
C SER A 89 3.16 25.46 7.21
N LYS A 90 4.28 24.73 7.11
CA LYS A 90 4.93 24.50 5.81
C LYS A 90 4.07 23.68 4.86
N CYS A 91 3.26 22.74 5.38
CA CYS A 91 2.26 22.05 4.57
C CYS A 91 1.23 23.01 3.97
N TYR A 92 0.73 23.96 4.76
CA TYR A 92 -0.18 24.99 4.26
C TYR A 92 0.50 25.92 3.23
N ASP A 93 1.72 26.37 3.51
CA ASP A 93 2.49 27.23 2.62
C ASP A 93 2.78 26.56 1.27
N PHE A 94 3.03 25.24 1.29
CA PHE A 94 3.16 24.44 0.09
C PHE A 94 1.93 24.57 -0.81
N PHE A 95 0.73 24.25 -0.31
CA PHE A 95 -0.49 24.33 -1.11
C PHE A 95 -0.84 25.76 -1.52
N THR A 96 -0.46 26.75 -0.72
CA THR A 96 -0.70 28.17 -1.00
C THR A 96 0.16 28.69 -2.16
N SER A 97 1.41 28.22 -2.24
CA SER A 97 2.38 28.65 -3.25
C SER A 97 2.39 27.78 -4.51
N LEU A 98 1.82 26.58 -4.44
CA LEU A 98 1.83 25.62 -5.52
C LEU A 98 1.03 26.10 -6.73
N LYS A 99 1.69 26.18 -7.89
CA LYS A 99 1.02 26.39 -9.18
C LYS A 99 1.02 25.10 -9.98
N GLN A 100 -0.03 24.91 -10.76
CA GLN A 100 -0.19 23.71 -11.58
C GLN A 100 0.94 23.53 -12.60
N GLU A 101 1.47 24.63 -13.12
CA GLU A 101 2.59 24.68 -14.07
C GLU A 101 3.94 24.24 -13.47
N ASP A 102 4.07 24.25 -12.14
CA ASP A 102 5.31 23.85 -11.44
C ASP A 102 5.37 22.33 -11.19
N ILE A 103 4.32 21.59 -11.52
CA ILE A 103 4.23 20.15 -11.27
C ILE A 103 5.01 19.38 -12.34
N PRO A 104 5.97 18.52 -11.94
CA PRO A 104 6.72 17.71 -12.89
C PRO A 104 5.80 16.87 -13.77
N GLU A 105 6.12 16.77 -15.06
CA GLU A 105 5.30 16.05 -16.06
C GLU A 105 5.01 14.60 -15.63
N LYS A 106 5.97 13.93 -14.98
CA LYS A 106 5.81 12.57 -14.45
C LYS A 106 4.68 12.40 -13.43
N PHE A 107 4.29 13.49 -12.76
CA PHE A 107 3.20 13.50 -11.78
C PHE A 107 1.93 14.14 -12.34
N ASN A 108 1.97 14.66 -13.57
CA ASN A 108 0.82 15.29 -14.19
C ASN A 108 -0.24 14.24 -14.54
N GLY A 109 -1.52 14.55 -14.28
CA GLY A 109 -2.60 13.61 -14.51
C GLY A 109 -3.96 14.16 -14.08
N GLN A 110 -5.02 13.39 -14.33
CA GLN A 110 -6.39 13.80 -14.00
C GLN A 110 -6.57 14.11 -12.51
N TYR A 111 -5.85 13.43 -11.62
CA TYR A 111 -5.94 13.68 -10.18
C TYR A 111 -5.40 15.07 -9.79
N VAL A 112 -4.35 15.56 -10.48
CA VAL A 112 -3.81 16.91 -10.28
C VAL A 112 -4.88 17.95 -10.67
N ASN A 113 -5.49 17.79 -11.84
CA ASN A 113 -6.59 18.67 -12.28
C ASN A 113 -7.73 18.71 -11.26
N ASN A 114 -8.10 17.56 -10.69
CA ASN A 114 -9.13 17.47 -9.68
C ASN A 114 -8.74 18.25 -8.41
N ILE A 115 -7.49 18.14 -7.95
CA ILE A 115 -6.97 18.89 -6.78
C ILE A 115 -7.05 20.39 -7.01
N PHE A 116 -6.53 20.91 -8.14
CA PHE A 116 -6.59 22.34 -8.42
C PHE A 116 -8.03 22.87 -8.54
N SER A 117 -8.97 22.03 -9.01
CA SER A 117 -10.38 22.40 -9.09
C SER A 117 -11.07 22.62 -7.73
N VAL A 118 -10.44 22.22 -6.63
CA VAL A 118 -10.91 22.41 -5.23
C VAL A 118 -9.82 22.96 -4.31
N MET A 119 -8.78 23.58 -4.86
CA MET A 119 -7.69 24.16 -4.09
C MET A 119 -8.17 25.20 -3.05
N PRO A 120 -9.13 26.09 -3.36
CA PRO A 120 -9.64 27.04 -2.37
C PRO A 120 -10.24 26.35 -1.14
N GLU A 121 -10.97 25.25 -1.32
CA GLU A 121 -11.52 24.42 -0.24
C GLU A 121 -10.40 23.76 0.56
N ILE A 122 -9.42 23.15 -0.11
CA ILE A 122 -8.25 22.52 0.54
C ILE A 122 -7.54 23.53 1.46
N LEU A 123 -7.27 24.74 0.96
CA LEU A 123 -6.60 25.79 1.73
C LEU A 123 -7.42 26.22 2.94
N ARG A 124 -8.74 26.39 2.80
CA ARG A 124 -9.63 26.72 3.93
C ARG A 124 -9.63 25.61 4.97
N VAL A 125 -9.74 24.35 4.57
CA VAL A 125 -9.72 23.19 5.46
C VAL A 125 -8.40 23.09 6.22
N LEU A 126 -7.26 23.22 5.54
CA LEU A 126 -5.94 23.21 6.16
C LEU A 126 -5.78 24.34 7.19
N GLN A 127 -6.17 25.56 6.84
CA GLN A 127 -6.13 26.68 7.77
C GLN A 127 -6.97 26.41 9.01
N LYS A 128 -8.19 25.87 8.84
CA LYS A 128 -9.08 25.53 9.95
C LYS A 128 -8.52 24.46 10.87
N LEU A 129 -7.87 23.43 10.31
CA LEU A 129 -7.18 22.40 11.10
C LEU A 129 -6.04 23.00 11.92
N ILE A 130 -5.24 23.87 11.32
CA ILE A 130 -4.13 24.56 11.99
C ILE A 130 -4.65 25.48 13.10
N ASP A 131 -5.66 26.31 12.81
CA ASP A 131 -6.29 27.23 13.77
C ASP A 131 -6.93 26.48 14.95
N ALA A 132 -7.52 25.31 14.69
CA ALA A 132 -8.05 24.42 15.73
C ALA A 132 -6.97 23.62 16.48
N ASN A 133 -5.69 23.85 16.15
CA ASN A 133 -4.53 23.23 16.77
C ASN A 133 -4.46 21.70 16.58
N TYR A 134 -4.75 21.24 15.36
CA TYR A 134 -4.57 19.85 14.94
C TYR A 134 -3.16 19.30 15.23
N PRO A 135 -2.05 20.05 15.04
CA PRO A 135 -0.72 19.56 15.39
C PRO A 135 -0.60 19.09 16.84
N LYS A 136 -1.15 19.87 17.78
CA LYS A 136 -1.15 19.48 19.19
C LYS A 136 -2.01 18.25 19.45
N TYR A 137 -3.20 18.18 18.84
CA TYR A 137 -4.04 16.98 18.89
C TYR A 137 -3.28 15.74 18.42
N TRP A 138 -2.60 15.84 17.28
CA TRP A 138 -1.84 14.72 16.71
C TRP A 138 -0.72 14.26 17.65
N PHE A 139 0.09 15.18 18.17
CA PHE A 139 1.17 14.83 19.11
C PHE A 139 0.67 14.22 20.43
N GLU A 140 -0.49 14.66 20.93
CA GLU A 140 -1.01 14.20 22.22
C GLU A 140 -1.88 12.93 22.11
N GLN A 141 -2.60 12.73 21.00
CA GLN A 141 -3.61 11.68 20.87
C GLN A 141 -3.24 10.61 19.83
N VAL A 142 -2.58 10.99 18.73
CA VAL A 142 -2.34 10.09 17.59
C VAL A 142 -0.93 9.50 17.66
N TYR A 143 0.09 10.37 17.70
CA TYR A 143 1.50 9.97 17.67
C TYR A 143 1.89 8.92 18.72
N PRO A 144 1.44 8.98 19.99
CA PRO A 144 1.77 7.96 20.98
C PRO A 144 1.31 6.56 20.56
N ILE A 145 0.10 6.46 19.98
CA ILE A 145 -0.46 5.18 19.51
C ILE A 145 0.38 4.62 18.36
N LEU A 146 0.68 5.44 17.35
CA LEU A 146 1.51 5.04 16.22
C LEU A 146 2.90 4.59 16.67
N LYS A 147 3.50 5.33 17.60
CA LYS A 147 4.82 5.03 18.15
C LYS A 147 4.84 3.72 18.93
N ASP A 148 3.82 3.45 19.73
CA ASP A 148 3.72 2.22 20.50
C ASP A 148 3.57 0.99 19.59
N GLU A 149 2.76 1.08 18.53
CA GLU A 149 2.62 0.01 17.53
C GLU A 149 3.93 -0.22 16.75
N ILE A 150 4.63 0.85 16.34
CA ILE A 150 5.95 0.75 15.69
C ILE A 150 6.96 0.05 16.61
N ASN A 151 7.05 0.47 17.88
CA ASN A 151 8.00 -0.10 18.84
C ASN A 151 7.66 -1.55 19.20
N GLY A 152 6.38 -1.92 19.16
CA GLY A 152 5.89 -3.27 19.45
C GLY A 152 6.08 -4.26 18.29
N TYR A 153 6.27 -3.75 17.07
CA TYR A 153 6.40 -4.58 15.88
C TYR A 153 7.83 -5.06 15.65
N GLN A 154 7.95 -6.37 15.39
CA GLN A 154 9.23 -7.01 15.09
C GLN A 154 9.02 -7.99 13.93
N PHE A 155 9.95 -7.96 12.98
CA PHE A 155 10.03 -8.91 11.88
C PHE A 155 11.43 -9.55 11.85
N GLU A 156 11.56 -10.67 11.13
CA GLU A 156 12.81 -11.43 11.04
C GLU A 156 13.95 -10.58 10.48
N GLU A 157 15.13 -10.66 11.11
CA GLU A 157 16.32 -9.95 10.63
C GLU A 157 16.68 -10.35 9.19
N GLY A 158 16.98 -9.35 8.35
CA GLY A 158 17.33 -9.54 6.94
C GLY A 158 16.15 -9.94 6.03
N ILE A 159 14.91 -10.02 6.54
CA ILE A 159 13.76 -10.35 5.68
C ILE A 159 13.54 -9.31 4.58
N LEU A 160 13.75 -8.03 4.87
CA LEU A 160 13.61 -6.97 3.88
C LEU A 160 14.65 -7.13 2.77
N ASP A 161 15.90 -7.45 3.09
CA ASP A 161 16.95 -7.70 2.09
C ASP A 161 16.62 -8.89 1.20
N LYS A 162 16.06 -9.97 1.78
CA LYS A 162 15.58 -11.13 1.04
C LYS A 162 14.42 -10.75 0.11
N ILE A 163 13.49 -9.90 0.57
CA ILE A 163 12.38 -9.39 -0.24
C ILE A 163 12.91 -8.54 -1.39
N HIS A 164 13.79 -7.58 -1.14
CA HIS A 164 14.37 -6.73 -2.18
C HIS A 164 15.17 -7.52 -3.21
N THR A 165 15.90 -8.54 -2.78
CA THR A 165 16.57 -9.47 -3.68
C THR A 165 15.58 -10.15 -4.64
N GLU A 166 14.38 -10.52 -4.17
CA GLU A 166 13.35 -11.13 -5.02
C GLU A 166 12.60 -10.10 -5.88
N LEU A 167 12.37 -8.88 -5.37
CA LEU A 167 11.81 -7.77 -6.14
C LEU A 167 12.73 -7.39 -7.30
N GLU A 168 14.04 -7.27 -7.07
CA GLU A 168 15.05 -7.01 -8.11
C GLU A 168 15.04 -8.12 -9.18
N LYS A 169 14.93 -9.39 -8.77
CA LYS A 169 14.77 -10.50 -9.71
C LYS A 169 13.48 -10.40 -10.53
N MET A 170 12.39 -9.89 -9.96
CA MET A 170 11.15 -9.63 -10.72
C MET A 170 11.32 -8.46 -11.67
N ALA A 171 11.96 -7.38 -11.25
CA ALA A 171 12.23 -6.21 -12.09
C ALA A 171 13.15 -6.52 -13.28
N GLY A 172 14.10 -7.45 -13.10
CA GLY A 172 15.04 -7.83 -14.15
C GLY A 172 15.96 -6.67 -14.52
N ASN A 173 15.99 -6.28 -15.80
CA ASN A 173 16.76 -5.11 -16.25
C ASN A 173 16.07 -3.76 -16.00
N THR A 174 14.85 -3.75 -15.46
CA THR A 174 14.14 -2.52 -15.12
C THR A 174 14.56 -2.04 -13.73
N SER A 175 14.79 -0.73 -13.58
CA SER A 175 15.07 -0.13 -12.27
C SER A 175 13.79 -0.08 -11.43
N LEU A 176 13.89 -0.45 -10.14
CA LEU A 176 12.82 -0.24 -9.16
C LEU A 176 12.86 1.16 -8.53
N GLY A 177 13.93 1.95 -8.72
CA GLY A 177 14.15 3.19 -7.98
C GLY A 177 14.83 2.92 -6.63
N GLU A 178 14.36 3.54 -5.55
CA GLU A 178 14.94 3.38 -4.21
C GLU A 178 14.83 1.94 -3.69
N GLN A 179 15.95 1.40 -3.19
CA GLN A 179 16.02 0.01 -2.74
C GLN A 179 15.22 -0.23 -1.46
N TYR A 180 15.01 0.77 -0.60
CA TYR A 180 14.25 0.66 0.64
C TYR A 180 13.27 1.82 0.75
N PRO A 181 12.04 1.67 0.22
CA PRO A 181 11.03 2.72 0.31
C PRO A 181 10.75 3.06 1.77
N LYS A 182 10.54 4.35 2.05
CA LYS A 182 10.08 4.79 3.37
C LYS A 182 8.69 4.22 3.62
N ILE A 183 8.42 3.84 4.88
CA ILE A 183 7.11 3.36 5.28
C ILE A 183 6.55 4.31 6.33
N TYR A 184 5.45 4.97 6.00
CA TYR A 184 4.74 5.82 6.95
C TYR A 184 3.60 5.05 7.59
N ILE A 185 3.67 4.90 8.90
CA ILE A 185 2.56 4.42 9.70
C ILE A 185 1.72 5.64 10.06
N LEU A 186 0.48 5.63 9.58
CA LEU A 186 -0.45 6.75 9.63
C LEU A 186 -1.76 6.31 10.28
N ASP A 187 -2.45 7.22 10.94
CA ASP A 187 -3.79 7.03 11.46
C ASP A 187 -4.80 7.03 10.30
N ILE A 188 -4.85 5.95 9.56
CA ILE A 188 -5.72 5.74 8.40
C ILE A 188 -6.33 4.35 8.47
N ASP A 189 -7.45 4.15 7.77
CA ASP A 189 -8.14 2.84 7.77
C ASP A 189 -7.49 1.84 6.81
N ASN A 190 -6.88 2.34 5.73
CA ASN A 190 -6.37 1.54 4.63
C ASN A 190 -4.92 1.87 4.32
N ALA A 191 -4.35 1.19 3.34
CA ALA A 191 -3.01 1.43 2.84
C ALA A 191 -3.03 2.14 1.47
N PHE A 192 -1.95 2.86 1.15
CA PHE A 192 -1.73 3.41 -0.20
C PHE A 192 -0.24 3.73 -0.43
N SER A 193 0.16 3.81 -1.69
CA SER A 193 1.52 4.18 -2.09
C SER A 193 1.63 5.67 -2.47
N LEU A 194 2.79 6.25 -2.18
CA LEU A 194 3.21 7.62 -2.46
C LEU A 194 4.30 7.64 -3.54
N ASN A 195 4.05 8.33 -4.66
CA ASN A 195 4.97 8.46 -5.80
C ASN A 195 5.59 7.13 -6.27
N ASP A 196 4.89 6.02 -6.07
CA ASP A 196 5.36 4.66 -6.36
C ASP A 196 6.68 4.27 -5.65
N GLU A 197 7.04 4.97 -4.56
CA GLU A 197 8.32 4.79 -3.86
C GLU A 197 8.21 4.84 -2.33
N THR A 198 7.06 5.18 -1.78
CA THR A 198 6.87 5.28 -0.33
C THR A 198 5.53 4.65 0.03
N PHE A 199 5.50 3.82 1.05
CA PHE A 199 4.29 3.12 1.45
C PHE A 199 3.65 3.79 2.67
N CYS A 200 2.35 4.07 2.62
CA CYS A 200 1.58 4.60 3.75
C CYS A 200 0.57 3.55 4.22
N CYS A 201 0.54 3.25 5.50
CA CYS A 201 -0.37 2.24 6.01
C CYS A 201 -0.86 2.46 7.44
N THR A 202 -1.97 1.80 7.75
CA THR A 202 -2.61 1.78 9.06
C THR A 202 -1.73 1.09 10.11
N PRO A 203 -1.72 1.57 11.38
CA PRO A 203 -1.05 0.88 12.49
C PRO A 203 -1.59 -0.53 12.72
N ILE A 204 -2.82 -0.82 12.27
CA ILE A 204 -3.42 -2.16 12.39
C ILE A 204 -2.54 -3.25 11.76
N LEU A 205 -1.79 -2.94 10.70
CA LEU A 205 -0.87 -3.90 10.05
C LEU A 205 0.28 -4.34 10.96
N LEU A 206 0.60 -3.52 11.97
CA LEU A 206 1.66 -3.78 12.95
C LEU A 206 1.11 -4.49 14.20
N ASN A 207 -0.21 -4.50 14.39
CA ASN A 207 -0.82 -5.12 15.55
C ASN A 207 -0.84 -6.65 15.41
N LYS A 208 -0.03 -7.34 16.21
CA LYS A 208 0.15 -8.81 16.16
C LYS A 208 -1.14 -9.61 16.43
N GLU A 209 -2.08 -9.06 17.19
CA GLU A 209 -3.34 -9.75 17.51
C GLU A 209 -4.32 -9.63 16.34
N ILE A 210 -4.45 -8.43 15.77
CA ILE A 210 -5.29 -8.18 14.61
C ILE A 210 -4.73 -8.89 13.37
N ALA A 211 -3.41 -8.86 13.16
CA ALA A 211 -2.74 -9.58 12.08
C ALA A 211 -3.04 -11.09 12.12
N LYS A 212 -3.16 -11.70 13.31
CA LYS A 212 -3.55 -13.11 13.45
C LYS A 212 -5.04 -13.33 13.15
N GLN A 213 -5.90 -12.41 13.60
CA GLN A 213 -7.34 -12.53 13.43
C GLN A 213 -7.77 -12.37 11.97
N TYR A 214 -7.21 -11.37 11.28
CA TYR A 214 -7.56 -11.05 9.89
C TYR A 214 -6.60 -11.66 8.87
N ARG A 215 -5.55 -12.35 9.34
CA ARG A 215 -4.45 -12.89 8.51
C ARG A 215 -3.76 -11.84 7.64
N ILE A 216 -3.82 -10.57 8.05
CA ILE A 216 -3.17 -9.47 7.35
C ILE A 216 -1.80 -9.26 7.98
N ASN A 217 -0.73 -9.52 7.24
CA ASN A 217 0.65 -9.35 7.70
C ASN A 217 1.30 -8.17 6.97
N PHE A 218 1.85 -7.21 7.73
CA PHE A 218 2.62 -6.11 7.17
C PHE A 218 3.67 -6.56 6.15
N ILE A 219 4.39 -7.67 6.37
CA ILE A 219 5.40 -8.15 5.42
C ILE A 219 4.79 -8.54 4.06
N GLN A 220 3.58 -9.11 4.05
CA GLN A 220 2.90 -9.47 2.79
C GLN A 220 2.44 -8.21 2.05
N VAL A 221 1.82 -7.28 2.78
CA VAL A 221 1.41 -5.98 2.22
C VAL A 221 2.64 -5.21 1.70
N TYR A 222 3.76 -5.27 2.41
CA TYR A 222 5.01 -4.66 1.97
C TYR A 222 5.50 -5.22 0.64
N ILE A 223 5.45 -6.55 0.45
CA ILE A 223 5.80 -7.19 -0.83
C ILE A 223 4.82 -6.75 -1.92
N HIS A 224 3.52 -6.78 -1.63
CA HIS A 224 2.45 -6.43 -2.56
C HIS A 224 2.62 -5.02 -3.14
N GLU A 225 2.78 -4.04 -2.25
CA GLU A 225 2.86 -2.63 -2.61
C GLU A 225 4.16 -2.31 -3.35
N ASN A 226 5.26 -2.99 -2.98
CA ASN A 226 6.50 -2.86 -3.73
C ASN A 226 6.44 -3.49 -5.13
N LEU A 227 5.56 -4.48 -5.36
CA LEU A 227 5.37 -5.06 -6.68
C LEU A 227 4.58 -4.14 -7.61
N HIS A 228 3.72 -3.25 -7.09
CA HIS A 228 3.05 -2.22 -7.90
C HIS A 228 4.03 -1.23 -8.55
N ARG A 229 5.27 -1.14 -8.06
CA ARG A 229 6.36 -0.34 -8.62
C ARG A 229 6.91 -0.91 -9.93
N LEU A 230 6.59 -2.18 -10.24
CA LEU A 230 7.01 -2.81 -11.48
C LEU A 230 6.31 -2.15 -12.66
N TYR A 231 7.10 -1.64 -13.61
CA TYR A 231 6.56 -1.10 -14.85
C TYR A 231 5.74 -2.14 -15.61
N LEU A 232 4.51 -1.75 -15.98
CA LEU A 232 3.64 -2.49 -16.87
C LEU A 232 3.31 -1.63 -18.10
N SER A 233 3.61 -2.15 -19.28
CA SER A 233 3.47 -1.41 -20.53
C SER A 233 2.00 -1.29 -20.95
N LYS A 234 1.68 -0.23 -21.70
CA LYS A 234 0.36 -0.09 -22.34
C LYS A 234 0.01 -1.31 -23.19
N SER A 235 0.98 -1.88 -23.91
CA SER A 235 0.75 -3.09 -24.71
C SER A 235 0.28 -4.28 -23.88
N LEU A 236 0.73 -4.41 -22.63
CA LEU A 236 0.28 -5.46 -21.73
C LEU A 236 -1.14 -5.18 -21.22
N ILE A 237 -1.47 -3.92 -20.96
CA ILE A 237 -2.84 -3.52 -20.59
C ILE A 237 -3.81 -3.77 -21.76
N ASP A 238 -3.42 -3.42 -22.99
CA ASP A 238 -4.21 -3.69 -24.20
C ASP A 238 -4.48 -5.21 -24.37
N LYS A 239 -3.57 -6.08 -23.91
CA LYS A 239 -3.77 -7.54 -23.91
C LYS A 239 -4.80 -8.00 -22.87
N LEU A 240 -4.89 -7.33 -21.72
CA LEU A 240 -5.95 -7.59 -20.75
C LEU A 240 -7.31 -7.16 -21.28
N ASP A 241 -7.37 -6.00 -21.95
CA ASP A 241 -8.60 -5.50 -22.58
C ASP A 241 -9.07 -6.46 -23.69
N GLU A 242 -8.15 -6.93 -24.55
CA GLU A 242 -8.45 -7.95 -25.55
C GLU A 242 -8.99 -9.24 -24.89
N LEU A 243 -8.41 -9.68 -23.77
CA LEU A 243 -8.89 -10.86 -23.06
C LEU A 243 -10.27 -10.65 -22.45
N TYR A 244 -10.54 -9.46 -21.90
CA TYR A 244 -11.83 -9.08 -21.33
C TYR A 244 -12.94 -9.10 -22.38
N GLU A 245 -12.68 -8.60 -23.58
CA GLU A 245 -13.64 -8.62 -24.68
C GLU A 245 -13.92 -10.06 -25.15
N ASN A 246 -12.88 -10.90 -25.22
CA ASN A 246 -12.93 -12.17 -25.95
C ASN A 246 -13.11 -13.43 -25.07
N ASP A 247 -12.99 -13.35 -23.74
CA ASP A 247 -13.16 -14.49 -22.83
C ASP A 247 -14.25 -14.21 -21.79
N SER A 248 -15.36 -14.95 -21.87
CA SER A 248 -16.51 -14.74 -20.98
C SER A 248 -16.26 -15.12 -19.53
N PHE A 249 -15.40 -16.11 -19.28
CA PHE A 249 -15.05 -16.53 -17.92
C PHE A 249 -14.15 -15.48 -17.27
N TYR A 250 -13.12 -15.02 -17.97
CA TYR A 250 -12.28 -13.94 -17.48
C TYR A 250 -13.10 -12.67 -17.23
N ARG A 251 -13.90 -12.21 -18.20
CA ARG A 251 -14.74 -11.01 -18.06
C ARG A 251 -15.65 -11.05 -16.82
N LYS A 252 -16.36 -12.16 -16.61
CA LYS A 252 -17.26 -12.30 -15.46
C LYS A 252 -16.53 -12.14 -14.14
N ASN A 253 -15.32 -12.68 -14.02
CA ASN A 253 -14.54 -12.62 -12.78
C ASN A 253 -13.84 -11.26 -12.62
N GLU A 254 -13.38 -10.67 -13.73
CA GLU A 254 -12.86 -9.30 -13.74
C GLU A 254 -13.94 -8.28 -13.33
N ASP A 255 -15.19 -8.46 -13.75
CA ASP A 255 -16.34 -7.66 -13.29
C ASP A 255 -16.56 -7.74 -11.77
N VAL A 256 -16.25 -8.89 -11.16
CA VAL A 256 -16.31 -9.06 -9.70
C VAL A 256 -15.13 -8.35 -9.05
N ALA A 257 -13.92 -8.52 -9.59
CA ALA A 257 -12.72 -7.84 -9.08
C ALA A 257 -12.90 -6.31 -9.06
N GLN A 258 -13.38 -5.75 -10.17
CA GLN A 258 -13.60 -4.31 -10.31
C GLN A 258 -14.66 -3.76 -9.36
N LYS A 259 -15.66 -4.56 -8.96
CA LYS A 259 -16.64 -4.14 -7.93
C LYS A 259 -16.02 -4.00 -6.54
N HIS A 260 -14.97 -4.77 -6.26
CA HIS A 260 -14.17 -4.65 -5.03
C HIS A 260 -13.11 -3.55 -5.12
N GLY A 261 -13.04 -2.83 -6.24
CA GLY A 261 -11.99 -1.82 -6.48
C GLY A 261 -10.67 -2.42 -6.96
N GLU A 262 -10.65 -3.73 -7.22
CA GLU A 262 -9.50 -4.51 -7.68
C GLU A 262 -9.59 -4.82 -9.19
N GLY A 263 -8.64 -5.60 -9.71
CA GLY A 263 -8.67 -6.08 -11.10
C GLY A 263 -7.55 -5.51 -11.97
N LYS A 264 -7.64 -5.77 -13.27
CA LYS A 264 -6.61 -5.43 -14.27
C LYS A 264 -5.24 -6.02 -13.92
N ASN A 265 -4.27 -5.16 -13.59
CA ASN A 265 -2.92 -5.56 -13.24
C ASN A 265 -2.82 -6.23 -11.87
N GLU A 266 -3.84 -6.12 -11.02
CA GLU A 266 -3.83 -6.69 -9.67
C GLU A 266 -3.56 -8.20 -9.68
N ALA A 267 -4.12 -8.93 -10.66
CA ALA A 267 -3.87 -10.36 -10.80
C ALA A 267 -2.37 -10.67 -11.06
N PHE A 268 -1.63 -9.76 -11.68
CA PHE A 268 -0.19 -9.90 -11.89
C PHE A 268 0.57 -9.73 -10.57
N ILE A 269 0.15 -8.75 -9.77
CA ILE A 269 0.75 -8.42 -8.49
C ILE A 269 0.52 -9.55 -7.49
N VAL A 270 -0.72 -10.02 -7.33
CA VAL A 270 -1.07 -11.13 -6.42
C VAL A 270 -0.32 -12.42 -6.80
N ALA A 271 -0.14 -12.71 -8.10
CA ALA A 271 0.66 -13.84 -8.54
C ALA A 271 2.12 -13.74 -8.08
N ALA A 272 2.74 -12.57 -8.29
CA ALA A 272 4.13 -12.32 -7.92
C ALA A 272 4.32 -12.29 -6.40
N GLU A 273 3.42 -11.65 -5.66
CA GLU A 273 3.43 -11.59 -4.20
C GLU A 273 3.33 -12.98 -3.59
N THR A 274 2.39 -13.80 -4.09
CA THR A 274 2.19 -15.16 -3.61
C THR A 274 3.40 -16.05 -3.90
N TYR A 275 4.02 -15.88 -5.07
CA TYR A 275 5.27 -16.58 -5.43
C TYR A 275 6.44 -16.20 -4.51
N ILE A 276 6.69 -14.91 -4.32
CA ILE A 276 7.77 -14.41 -3.46
C ILE A 276 7.52 -14.86 -2.02
N SER A 277 6.31 -14.67 -1.51
CA SER A 277 5.93 -15.03 -0.14
C SER A 277 6.15 -16.52 0.10
N ARG A 278 5.70 -17.40 -0.81
CA ARG A 278 5.96 -18.83 -0.69
C ARG A 278 7.44 -19.16 -0.74
N LYS A 279 8.19 -18.55 -1.66
CA LYS A 279 9.63 -18.78 -1.83
C LYS A 279 10.45 -18.39 -0.59
N LEU A 280 10.01 -17.35 0.11
CA LEU A 280 10.62 -16.87 1.35
C LEU A 280 10.11 -17.61 2.60
N GLY A 281 9.19 -18.58 2.46
CA GLY A 281 8.62 -19.33 3.58
C GLY A 281 7.55 -18.57 4.37
N LEU A 282 7.03 -17.46 3.82
CA LEU A 282 5.98 -16.63 4.42
C LEU A 282 4.55 -17.14 4.12
N LYS A 283 4.38 -17.99 3.10
CA LYS A 283 3.14 -18.69 2.78
C LYS A 283 3.43 -20.18 2.58
N THR A 284 2.62 -21.04 3.17
CA THR A 284 2.55 -22.48 2.90
C THR A 284 1.81 -22.77 1.60
N ASP A 285 1.92 -24.00 1.08
CA ASP A 285 1.13 -24.42 -0.10
C ASP A 285 -0.38 -24.29 0.13
N ARG A 286 -0.83 -24.51 1.37
CA ARG A 286 -2.22 -24.31 1.77
C ARG A 286 -2.63 -22.84 1.69
N GLU A 287 -1.81 -21.94 2.22
CA GLU A 287 -2.10 -20.49 2.16
C GLU A 287 -2.06 -19.96 0.73
N VAL A 288 -1.21 -20.50 -0.14
CA VAL A 288 -1.21 -20.18 -1.58
C VAL A 288 -2.53 -20.55 -2.24
N TYR A 289 -3.08 -21.74 -1.96
CA TYR A 289 -4.40 -22.12 -2.46
C TYR A 289 -5.49 -21.21 -1.91
N GLN A 290 -5.48 -20.95 -0.59
CA GLN A 290 -6.50 -20.11 0.06
C GLN A 290 -6.48 -18.68 -0.48
N GLU A 291 -5.32 -18.10 -0.72
CA GLU A 291 -5.18 -16.79 -1.35
C GLU A 291 -5.94 -16.73 -2.68
N PHE A 292 -5.70 -17.68 -3.59
CA PHE A 292 -6.35 -17.67 -4.90
C PHE A 292 -7.83 -18.07 -4.88
N ASP A 293 -8.28 -18.80 -3.85
CA ASP A 293 -9.68 -19.25 -3.70
C ASP A 293 -10.55 -18.20 -3.00
N GLU A 294 -9.97 -17.42 -2.08
CA GLU A 294 -10.71 -16.53 -1.17
C GLU A 294 -10.49 -15.03 -1.46
N TYR A 295 -9.29 -14.61 -1.91
CA TYR A 295 -8.99 -13.20 -2.16
C TYR A 295 -9.84 -12.66 -3.30
N VAL A 296 -10.56 -11.56 -3.03
CA VAL A 296 -11.52 -10.94 -3.96
C VAL A 296 -12.53 -11.98 -4.50
N GLU A 297 -13.06 -12.83 -3.60
CA GLU A 297 -13.98 -13.92 -3.96
C GLU A 297 -13.41 -14.92 -5.01
N GLY A 298 -12.08 -15.06 -5.06
CA GLY A 298 -11.38 -15.91 -6.02
C GLY A 298 -11.46 -15.40 -7.46
N SER A 299 -11.80 -14.12 -7.65
CA SER A 299 -12.08 -13.56 -8.98
C SER A 299 -10.83 -13.18 -9.77
N LEU A 300 -9.65 -13.11 -9.14
CA LEU A 300 -8.38 -12.86 -9.83
C LEU A 300 -7.86 -14.12 -10.54
N VAL A 301 -8.62 -14.62 -11.51
CA VAL A 301 -8.41 -15.93 -12.15
C VAL A 301 -7.11 -16.04 -12.95
N LEU A 302 -6.48 -14.91 -13.32
CA LEU A 302 -5.16 -14.91 -13.93
C LEU A 302 -4.03 -15.15 -12.91
N SER A 303 -4.22 -14.82 -11.63
CA SER A 303 -3.20 -14.96 -10.58
C SER A 303 -2.64 -16.39 -10.48
N PRO A 304 -3.47 -17.43 -10.31
CA PRO A 304 -2.95 -18.81 -10.25
C PRO A 304 -2.34 -19.26 -11.58
N ILE A 305 -2.85 -18.78 -12.72
CA ILE A 305 -2.30 -19.10 -14.04
C ILE A 305 -0.88 -18.56 -14.17
N ILE A 306 -0.67 -17.28 -13.82
CA ILE A 306 0.63 -16.63 -13.89
C ILE A 306 1.59 -17.25 -12.88
N TYR A 307 1.15 -17.45 -11.64
CA TYR A 307 1.91 -18.07 -10.56
C TYR A 307 2.58 -19.39 -10.99
N GLN A 308 1.86 -20.23 -11.73
CA GLN A 308 2.36 -21.50 -12.27
C GLN A 308 3.59 -21.35 -13.18
N TYR A 309 3.77 -20.19 -13.83
CA TYR A 309 4.84 -19.93 -14.79
C TYR A 309 5.93 -18.99 -14.26
N ILE A 310 5.76 -18.32 -13.10
CA ILE A 310 6.74 -17.33 -12.61
C ILE A 310 8.14 -17.93 -12.45
N SER A 311 8.24 -19.20 -12.04
CA SER A 311 9.53 -19.90 -11.93
C SER A 311 10.30 -20.02 -13.26
N ASN A 312 9.63 -19.86 -14.41
CA ASN A 312 10.24 -19.88 -15.74
C ASN A 312 10.74 -18.50 -16.19
N LYS A 313 10.46 -17.43 -15.43
CA LYS A 313 10.98 -16.09 -15.72
C LYS A 313 12.51 -16.12 -15.69
N LYS A 314 13.14 -15.67 -16.76
CA LYS A 314 14.60 -15.53 -16.79
C LYS A 314 15.01 -14.31 -15.99
N GLY A 315 16.16 -14.39 -15.31
CA GLY A 315 16.61 -13.33 -14.40
C GLY A 315 16.81 -11.95 -15.05
N LYS A 316 17.07 -11.88 -16.36
CA LYS A 316 17.25 -10.61 -17.09
C LYS A 316 15.96 -10.04 -17.68
N ASP A 317 14.93 -10.85 -17.88
CA ASP A 317 13.67 -10.39 -18.49
C ASP A 317 12.95 -9.51 -17.47
N SER A 318 12.32 -8.41 -17.88
CA SER A 318 11.46 -7.65 -16.96
C SER A 318 10.18 -8.42 -16.63
N PHE A 319 9.48 -8.05 -15.56
CA PHE A 319 8.18 -8.66 -15.25
C PHE A 319 7.16 -8.41 -16.39
N ASN A 320 7.14 -7.20 -16.95
CA ASN A 320 6.35 -6.86 -18.14
C ASN A 320 6.65 -7.81 -19.32
N ASP A 321 7.92 -8.02 -19.66
CA ASP A 321 8.29 -8.87 -20.81
C ASP A 321 7.92 -10.33 -20.55
N PHE A 322 8.10 -10.80 -19.31
CA PHE A 322 7.65 -12.12 -18.91
C PHE A 322 6.14 -12.29 -19.11
N LEU A 323 5.33 -11.34 -18.66
CA LEU A 323 3.87 -11.38 -18.80
C LEU A 323 3.45 -11.32 -20.27
N LEU A 324 4.01 -10.41 -21.08
CA LEU A 324 3.76 -10.35 -22.52
C LEU A 324 4.08 -11.68 -23.21
N ASN A 325 5.21 -12.30 -22.87
CA ASN A 325 5.58 -13.62 -23.37
C ASN A 325 4.53 -14.71 -23.05
N LEU A 326 3.83 -14.63 -21.92
CA LEU A 326 2.75 -15.58 -21.60
C LEU A 326 1.58 -15.46 -22.59
N PHE A 327 1.23 -14.23 -23.00
CA PHE A 327 0.21 -14.00 -24.02
C PHE A 327 0.72 -14.40 -25.42
N GLU A 328 1.92 -13.99 -25.80
CA GLU A 328 2.49 -14.27 -27.13
C GLU A 328 2.65 -15.77 -27.41
N LYS A 329 3.11 -16.52 -26.40
CA LYS A 329 3.26 -17.98 -26.48
C LYS A 329 1.96 -18.73 -26.22
N LYS A 330 0.84 -18.01 -26.04
CA LYS A 330 -0.50 -18.55 -25.83
C LYS A 330 -0.61 -19.43 -24.58
N TYR A 331 0.22 -19.17 -23.56
CA TYR A 331 0.01 -19.71 -22.23
C TYR A 331 -1.22 -19.09 -21.58
N ILE A 332 -1.45 -17.79 -21.81
CA ILE A 332 -2.70 -17.09 -21.52
C ILE A 332 -3.37 -16.78 -22.85
N LYS A 333 -4.60 -17.28 -23.06
CA LYS A 333 -5.36 -17.04 -24.29
C LYS A 333 -6.86 -17.15 -24.04
N ALA A 334 -7.63 -16.33 -24.76
CA ALA A 334 -9.09 -16.39 -24.73
C ALA A 334 -9.62 -17.78 -25.12
N GLY A 335 -10.71 -18.18 -24.47
CA GLY A 335 -11.36 -19.48 -24.64
C GLY A 335 -10.66 -20.64 -23.91
N SER A 336 -9.63 -20.37 -23.10
CA SER A 336 -8.91 -21.40 -22.33
C SER A 336 -8.76 -21.07 -20.85
N ILE A 337 -9.13 -19.87 -20.42
CA ILE A 337 -8.86 -19.37 -19.06
C ILE A 337 -9.55 -20.24 -18.01
N GLU A 338 -10.84 -20.55 -18.16
CA GLU A 338 -11.59 -21.38 -17.22
C GLU A 338 -10.96 -22.77 -17.02
N LYS A 339 -10.62 -23.44 -18.12
CA LYS A 339 -10.00 -24.76 -18.07
C LYS A 339 -8.64 -24.70 -17.36
N GLN A 340 -7.80 -23.72 -17.71
CA GLN A 340 -6.48 -23.54 -17.10
C GLN A 340 -6.57 -23.24 -15.61
N TYR A 341 -7.45 -22.31 -15.23
CA TYR A 341 -7.72 -21.95 -13.84
C TYR A 341 -8.13 -23.20 -13.03
N ASN A 342 -9.15 -23.92 -13.48
CA ASN A 342 -9.66 -25.11 -12.78
C ASN A 342 -8.60 -26.22 -12.66
N GLU A 343 -7.79 -26.43 -13.70
CA GLU A 343 -6.71 -27.41 -13.66
C GLU A 343 -5.63 -27.03 -12.64
N ILE A 344 -5.26 -25.75 -12.55
CA ILE A 344 -4.23 -25.26 -11.65
C ILE A 344 -4.76 -25.24 -10.20
N MET A 345 -5.95 -24.72 -9.95
CA MET A 345 -6.54 -24.71 -8.61
C MET A 345 -6.69 -26.11 -8.03
N ARG A 346 -7.07 -27.10 -8.85
CA ARG A 346 -7.09 -28.51 -8.44
C ARG A 346 -5.71 -29.05 -8.09
N LYS A 347 -4.66 -28.68 -8.83
CA LYS A 347 -3.28 -29.08 -8.51
C LYS A 347 -2.82 -28.46 -7.20
N LEU A 348 -3.07 -27.16 -7.01
CA LEU A 348 -2.73 -26.45 -5.78
C LEU A 348 -3.42 -27.10 -4.58
N LYS A 349 -4.73 -27.33 -4.66
CA LYS A 349 -5.52 -28.01 -3.62
C LYS A 349 -5.00 -29.40 -3.25
N ASN A 350 -4.44 -30.14 -4.21
CA ASN A 350 -3.90 -31.47 -3.96
C ASN A 350 -2.49 -31.45 -3.36
N ASN A 351 -1.80 -30.30 -3.43
CA ASN A 351 -0.47 -30.11 -2.84
C ASN A 351 -0.55 -29.52 -1.41
N THR A 352 -1.74 -29.14 -0.94
CA THR A 352 -2.03 -28.72 0.44
C THR A 352 -2.31 -29.91 1.33
#